data_AF-M5J7K4-F1
#
_entry.id   AF-M5J7K4-F1
#
_cell.length_a   1.000
_cell.length_b   1.000
_cell.length_c   1.000
_cell.angle_alpha   90.00
_cell.angle_beta   90.00
_cell.angle_gamma   90.00
#
_symmetry.space_group_name_H-M   'P 1'
#
loop_
_entity.id
_entity.type
_entity.pdbx_description
1 polymer ?
#
loop_
_entity_poly.entity_id
_entity_poly.type
_entity_poly.pdbx_seq_one_letter_code
_entity_poly.pdbx_strand_id
1 'polypeptide(L)'
;AMQTGLQYIADQHKTVFYGNDGRMKYGTFRVGRVTYYADNDAGAIHGVYHDADVIAQLPELPTGCEITAVAIMLRYAGVNVSKTQLANEMPRSNDPNKGFVGNPFNAYGYGNWVAPGGVAPVINKHLGHSQIMTGASMQAIQDKLLHGHLVVVWLANYNGFGTHSVTLTGYNNGTLYYNNPWTARKESISVNAFYTHWNKDARRAISY
;
A
#
# COMPACT_ATOMS: atom_id res chain seq x y z
N ALA A 1 -20.35 6.01 -26.24
CA ALA A 1 -20.58 6.61 -24.91
C ALA A 1 -19.44 7.57 -24.60
N MET A 2 -19.68 8.66 -23.87
CA MET A 2 -18.61 9.59 -23.46
C MET A 2 -17.66 8.87 -22.50
N GLN A 3 -16.35 8.94 -22.76
CA GLN A 3 -15.32 8.35 -21.88
C GLN A 3 -15.08 9.25 -20.66
N THR A 4 -15.04 8.66 -19.47
CA THR A 4 -14.78 9.36 -18.20
C THR A 4 -13.86 8.51 -17.32
N GLY A 5 -13.15 9.14 -16.39
CA GLY A 5 -12.21 8.47 -15.47
C GLY A 5 -10.91 8.03 -16.16
N LEU A 6 -10.21 7.07 -15.54
CA LEU A 6 -8.99 6.48 -16.11
C LEU A 6 -9.33 5.68 -17.37
N GLN A 7 -8.58 5.92 -18.44
CA GLN A 7 -8.72 5.23 -19.72
C GLN A 7 -7.35 4.87 -20.27
N TYR A 8 -7.20 3.64 -20.73
CA TYR A 8 -6.00 3.20 -21.45
C TYR A 8 -6.18 3.41 -22.96
N ILE A 9 -5.23 4.11 -23.57
CA ILE A 9 -5.20 4.39 -25.01
C ILE A 9 -4.17 3.44 -25.63
N ALA A 10 -4.67 2.36 -26.25
CA ALA A 10 -3.85 1.22 -26.66
C ALA A 10 -2.83 1.54 -27.77
N ASP A 11 -3.21 2.37 -28.73
CA ASP A 11 -2.36 2.83 -29.85
C ASP A 11 -1.22 3.77 -29.38
N GLN A 12 -1.37 4.38 -28.21
CA GLN A 12 -0.38 5.31 -27.63
C GLN A 12 0.32 4.72 -26.39
N HIS A 13 -0.04 3.50 -26.00
CA HIS A 13 0.49 2.81 -24.83
C HIS A 13 0.49 3.66 -23.54
N LYS A 14 -0.56 4.46 -23.31
CA LYS A 14 -0.65 5.36 -22.16
C LYS A 14 -2.01 5.30 -21.47
N THR A 15 -1.99 5.52 -20.15
CA THR A 15 -3.21 5.77 -19.37
C THR A 15 -3.41 7.26 -19.23
N VAL A 16 -4.63 7.73 -19.45
CA VAL A 16 -5.05 9.14 -19.30
C VAL A 16 -6.25 9.23 -18.36
N PHE A 17 -6.64 10.43 -17.97
CA PHE A 17 -7.87 10.67 -17.20
C PHE A 17 -8.81 11.61 -17.96
N TYR A 18 -10.07 11.23 -18.15
CA TYR A 18 -11.12 12.08 -18.70
C TYR A 18 -12.05 12.59 -17.58
N GLY A 19 -12.31 13.90 -17.55
CA GLY A 19 -13.27 14.50 -16.64
C GLY A 19 -14.72 14.11 -16.93
N ASN A 20 -15.65 14.53 -16.07
CA ASN A 20 -17.09 14.30 -16.27
C ASN A 20 -17.66 15.02 -17.51
N ASP A 21 -16.91 15.99 -18.05
CA ASP A 21 -17.19 16.69 -19.31
C ASP A 21 -16.61 15.96 -20.54
N GLY A 22 -16.02 14.78 -20.35
CA GLY A 22 -15.39 13.99 -21.40
C GLY A 22 -14.06 14.56 -21.90
N ARG A 23 -13.50 15.58 -21.23
CA ARG A 23 -12.22 16.18 -21.63
C ARG A 23 -11.05 15.56 -20.89
N MET A 24 -9.96 15.31 -21.61
CA MET A 24 -8.72 14.81 -21.03
C MET A 24 -8.16 15.83 -20.04
N LYS A 25 -7.63 15.34 -18.92
CA LYS A 25 -6.96 16.14 -17.89
C LYS A 25 -5.45 16.10 -18.10
N TYR A 26 -4.79 17.21 -17.75
CA TYR A 26 -3.36 17.45 -17.93
C TYR A 26 -2.78 18.05 -16.63
N GLY A 27 -1.47 17.97 -16.47
CA GLY A 27 -0.78 18.49 -15.29
C GLY A 27 -1.20 17.80 -13.99
N THR A 28 -1.08 18.50 -12.87
CA THR A 28 -1.52 17.99 -11.57
C THR A 28 -2.98 18.35 -11.31
N PHE A 29 -3.81 17.35 -11.01
CA PHE A 29 -5.21 17.56 -10.66
C PHE A 29 -5.69 16.58 -9.59
N ARG A 30 -6.69 16.99 -8.81
CA ARG A 30 -7.26 16.20 -7.71
C ARG A 30 -8.67 15.74 -8.05
N VAL A 31 -8.97 14.47 -7.77
CA VAL A 31 -10.29 13.85 -7.84
C VAL A 31 -10.57 13.17 -6.51
N GLY A 32 -11.45 13.76 -5.69
CA GLY A 32 -11.73 13.27 -4.34
C GLY A 32 -10.46 13.20 -3.47
N ARG A 33 -10.09 12.00 -3.03
CA ARG A 33 -8.89 11.73 -2.21
C ARG A 33 -7.65 11.37 -3.04
N VAL A 34 -7.68 11.55 -4.36
CA VAL A 34 -6.59 11.15 -5.26
C VAL A 34 -6.06 12.37 -5.99
N THR A 35 -4.75 12.58 -5.94
CA THR A 35 -4.03 13.51 -6.81
C THR A 35 -3.39 12.71 -7.93
N TYR A 36 -3.63 13.10 -9.17
CA TYR A 36 -3.01 12.53 -10.36
C TYR A 36 -1.96 13.50 -10.91
N TYR A 37 -0.86 12.93 -11.42
CA TYR A 37 0.18 13.66 -12.11
C TYR A 37 0.19 13.22 -13.58
N ALA A 38 -0.21 14.13 -14.47
CA ALA A 38 -0.26 13.90 -15.91
C ALA A 38 0.72 14.80 -16.66
N ASP A 39 1.23 14.32 -17.79
CA ASP A 39 2.02 15.13 -18.71
C ASP A 39 1.20 16.32 -19.23
N ASN A 40 1.82 17.50 -19.30
CA ASN A 40 1.13 18.72 -19.73
C ASN A 40 0.70 18.68 -21.20
N ASP A 41 1.44 17.95 -22.04
CA ASP A 41 1.19 17.89 -23.48
C ASP A 41 0.39 16.63 -23.86
N ALA A 42 0.80 15.47 -23.34
CA ALA A 42 0.24 14.19 -23.74
C ALA A 42 -0.90 13.69 -22.84
N GLY A 43 -1.07 14.26 -21.63
CA GLY A 43 -2.07 13.81 -20.64
C GLY A 43 -1.82 12.41 -20.07
N ALA A 44 -0.66 11.81 -20.37
CA ALA A 44 -0.27 10.51 -19.83
C ALA A 44 -0.05 10.61 -18.32
N ILE A 45 -0.66 9.71 -17.56
CA ILE A 45 -0.52 9.64 -16.12
C ILE A 45 0.82 8.99 -15.78
N HIS A 46 1.69 9.73 -15.09
CA HIS A 46 3.01 9.27 -14.64
C HIS A 46 3.11 9.19 -13.11
N GLY A 47 2.04 9.51 -12.38
CA GLY A 47 2.00 9.41 -10.93
C GLY A 47 0.61 9.51 -10.34
N VAL A 48 0.50 9.06 -9.10
CA VAL A 48 -0.69 9.17 -8.27
C VAL A 48 -0.30 9.37 -6.80
N TYR A 49 -1.12 10.09 -6.04
CA TYR A 49 -1.02 10.20 -4.59
C TYR A 49 -2.40 10.03 -3.96
N HIS A 50 -2.53 9.06 -3.07
CA HIS A 50 -3.73 8.76 -2.31
C HIS A 50 -3.65 9.38 -0.92
N ASP A 51 -4.57 10.30 -0.64
CA ASP A 51 -4.72 10.97 0.65
C ASP A 51 -5.38 10.02 1.67
N ALA A 52 -4.62 9.01 2.10
CA ALA A 52 -5.01 8.03 3.11
C ALA A 52 -4.61 8.50 4.52
N ASP A 53 -5.48 8.25 5.51
CA ASP A 53 -5.17 8.52 6.91
C ASP A 53 -4.00 7.65 7.39
N VAL A 54 -3.09 8.25 8.14
CA VAL A 54 -2.03 7.50 8.82
C VAL A 54 -2.57 6.93 10.13
N ILE A 55 -2.16 5.70 10.47
CA ILE A 55 -2.54 5.03 11.71
C ILE A 55 -1.25 4.61 12.40
N ALA A 56 -1.02 5.12 13.61
CA ALA A 56 0.10 4.69 14.45
C ALA A 56 -0.14 3.26 14.95
N GLN A 57 0.88 2.41 15.03
CA GLN A 57 0.75 1.08 15.66
C GLN A 57 0.72 1.17 17.18
N LEU A 58 1.47 2.13 17.74
CA LEU A 58 1.58 2.36 19.18
C LEU A 58 0.38 3.14 19.75
N PRO A 59 0.10 2.99 21.06
CA PRO A 59 0.74 2.04 22.00
C PRO A 59 0.20 0.61 21.92
N GLU A 60 -0.92 0.37 21.24
CA GLU A 60 -1.69 -0.89 21.35
C GLU A 60 -1.01 -2.08 20.66
N LEU A 61 -0.25 -1.84 19.60
CA LEU A 61 0.41 -2.88 18.80
C LEU A 61 1.92 -2.62 18.66
N PRO A 62 2.72 -2.80 19.73
CA PRO A 62 4.17 -2.57 19.69
C PRO A 62 4.90 -3.36 18.60
N THR A 63 4.42 -4.55 18.25
CA THR A 63 4.99 -5.40 17.19
C THR A 63 4.02 -5.62 16.02
N GLY A 64 3.00 -4.77 15.85
CA GLY A 64 1.96 -4.94 14.82
C GLY A 64 2.08 -4.00 13.62
N CYS A 65 3.29 -3.80 13.09
CA CYS A 65 3.49 -2.92 11.93
C CYS A 65 2.68 -3.39 10.70
N GLU A 66 2.63 -4.70 10.45
CA GLU A 66 1.95 -5.31 9.31
C GLU A 66 0.44 -5.13 9.37
N ILE A 67 -0.16 -5.47 10.51
CA ILE A 67 -1.62 -5.40 10.65
C ILE A 67 -2.10 -3.94 10.74
N THR A 68 -1.26 -3.03 11.23
CA THR A 68 -1.55 -1.59 11.20
C THR A 68 -1.44 -1.04 9.77
N ALA A 69 -0.46 -1.47 8.97
CA ALA A 69 -0.40 -1.14 7.55
C ALA A 69 -1.62 -1.68 6.79
N VAL A 70 -2.04 -2.92 7.06
CA VAL A 70 -3.29 -3.48 6.52
C VAL A 70 -4.50 -2.64 6.96
N ALA A 71 -4.55 -2.14 8.19
CA ALA A 71 -5.62 -1.26 8.64
C ALA A 71 -5.71 0.04 7.83
N ILE A 72 -4.56 0.64 7.47
CA ILE A 72 -4.51 1.83 6.61
C ILE A 72 -5.09 1.50 5.23
N MET A 73 -4.65 0.39 4.64
CA MET A 73 -5.15 -0.09 3.34
C MET A 73 -6.67 -0.35 3.35
N LEU A 74 -7.18 -1.09 4.33
CA LEU A 74 -8.60 -1.42 4.45
C LEU A 74 -9.47 -0.18 4.68
N ARG A 75 -9.04 0.75 5.55
CA ARG A 75 -9.76 2.01 5.76
C ARG A 75 -9.77 2.88 4.52
N TYR A 76 -8.69 2.89 3.74
CA TYR A 76 -8.69 3.58 2.45
C TYR A 76 -9.67 2.95 1.46
N ALA A 77 -9.80 1.61 1.47
CA ALA A 77 -10.77 0.86 0.67
C ALA A 77 -12.23 1.07 1.10
N GLY A 78 -12.49 1.82 2.17
CA GLY A 78 -13.84 2.10 2.68
C GLY A 78 -14.33 1.14 3.77
N VAL A 79 -13.46 0.26 4.27
CA VAL A 79 -13.80 -0.66 5.36
C VAL A 79 -13.64 0.05 6.72
N ASN A 80 -14.70 0.03 7.54
CA ASN A 80 -14.67 0.61 8.88
C ASN A 80 -14.11 -0.39 9.91
N VAL A 81 -12.79 -0.41 10.08
CA VAL A 81 -12.07 -1.33 10.97
C VAL A 81 -11.00 -0.61 11.78
N SER A 82 -10.70 -1.10 12.98
CA SER A 82 -9.57 -0.64 13.79
C SER A 82 -8.38 -1.60 13.69
N LYS A 83 -7.16 -1.08 13.93
CA LYS A 83 -5.94 -1.92 13.95
C LYS A 83 -6.02 -3.06 14.98
N THR A 84 -6.62 -2.81 16.15
CA THR A 84 -6.77 -3.79 17.23
C THR A 84 -7.82 -4.85 16.90
N GLN A 85 -8.91 -4.47 16.23
CA GLN A 85 -9.86 -5.43 15.68
C GLN A 85 -9.16 -6.38 14.71
N LEU A 86 -8.44 -5.85 13.73
CA LEU A 86 -7.72 -6.67 12.74
C LEU A 86 -6.65 -7.56 13.39
N ALA A 87 -5.94 -7.06 14.41
CA ALA A 87 -4.96 -7.84 15.17
C ALA A 87 -5.58 -9.02 15.93
N ASN A 88 -6.83 -8.89 16.38
CA ASN A 88 -7.58 -9.98 17.02
C ASN A 88 -8.15 -10.98 16.00
N GLU A 89 -8.48 -10.52 14.79
CA GLU A 89 -8.96 -11.36 13.70
C GLU A 89 -7.84 -12.13 12.99
N MET A 90 -6.62 -11.63 13.06
CA MET A 90 -5.45 -12.22 12.42
C MET A 90 -5.12 -13.60 13.01
N PRO A 91 -5.01 -14.66 12.18
CA PRO A 91 -4.62 -15.98 12.64
C PRO A 91 -3.29 -15.95 13.41
N ARG A 92 -3.11 -16.87 14.35
CA ARG A 92 -1.83 -17.10 15.04
C ARG A 92 -1.20 -18.40 14.57
N SER A 93 0.11 -18.38 14.36
CA SER A 93 0.83 -19.53 13.80
C SER A 93 2.33 -19.40 14.10
N ASN A 94 3.03 -20.54 14.20
CA ASN A 94 4.49 -20.56 14.20
C ASN A 94 5.08 -20.39 12.79
N ASP A 95 4.27 -20.55 11.75
CA ASP A 95 4.60 -20.23 10.35
C ASP A 95 4.02 -18.85 9.99
N PRO A 96 4.85 -17.85 9.68
CA PRO A 96 4.43 -16.47 9.38
C PRO A 96 3.58 -16.36 8.11
N ASN A 97 3.62 -17.35 7.21
CA ASN A 97 2.76 -17.38 6.02
C ASN A 97 1.34 -17.89 6.33
N LYS A 98 1.09 -18.40 7.55
CA LYS A 98 -0.22 -18.93 7.97
C LYS A 98 -0.87 -18.10 9.09
N GLY A 99 -0.12 -17.20 9.71
CA GLY A 99 -0.60 -16.33 10.78
C GLY A 99 0.54 -15.59 11.45
N PHE A 100 0.21 -14.72 12.39
CA PHE A 100 1.19 -13.95 13.16
C PHE A 100 1.96 -14.84 14.13
N VAL A 101 3.29 -14.74 14.06
CA VAL A 101 4.22 -15.40 14.98
C VAL A 101 4.34 -14.56 16.25
N GLY A 102 4.01 -15.15 17.41
CA GLY A 102 4.02 -14.44 18.69
C GLY A 102 2.76 -13.62 18.95
N ASN A 103 2.92 -12.42 19.51
CA ASN A 103 1.80 -11.55 19.90
C ASN A 103 2.01 -10.07 19.54
N PRO A 104 1.21 -9.49 18.61
CA PRO A 104 1.40 -8.10 18.15
C PRO A 104 1.15 -7.07 19.26
N PHE A 105 0.41 -7.44 20.31
CA PHE A 105 0.14 -6.61 21.48
C PHE A 105 1.28 -6.56 22.49
N ASN A 106 2.27 -7.45 22.39
CA ASN A 106 3.39 -7.49 23.33
C ASN A 106 4.53 -6.56 22.86
N ALA A 107 5.08 -5.79 23.80
CA ALA A 107 6.26 -4.93 23.60
C ALA A 107 7.56 -5.72 23.44
N TYR A 108 7.60 -6.96 23.92
CA TYR A 108 8.76 -7.85 23.84
C TYR A 108 8.45 -8.97 22.84
N GLY A 109 9.22 -9.03 21.76
CA GLY A 109 8.91 -9.93 20.65
C GLY A 109 9.96 -9.93 19.55
N TYR A 110 11.23 -10.22 19.87
CA TYR A 110 12.20 -10.54 18.82
C TYR A 110 11.66 -11.72 18.00
N GLY A 111 11.49 -11.51 16.69
CA GLY A 111 10.90 -12.50 15.80
C GLY A 111 9.37 -12.53 15.77
N ASN A 112 8.68 -11.52 16.33
CA ASN A 112 7.24 -11.33 16.09
C ASN A 112 7.03 -10.67 14.72
N TRP A 113 6.35 -11.36 13.83
CA TRP A 113 6.01 -10.83 12.51
C TRP A 113 4.96 -11.70 11.82
N VAL A 114 4.45 -11.21 10.71
CA VAL A 114 3.57 -11.96 9.81
C VAL A 114 3.94 -11.68 8.36
N ALA A 115 3.94 -12.71 7.52
CA ALA A 115 4.18 -12.59 6.09
C ALA A 115 2.87 -12.30 5.35
N PRO A 116 2.91 -11.87 4.06
CA PRO A 116 1.70 -11.65 3.25
C PRO A 116 0.65 -12.75 3.34
N GLY A 117 1.06 -14.02 3.32
CA GLY A 117 0.14 -15.15 3.43
C GLY A 117 -0.65 -15.19 4.74
N GLY A 118 -0.05 -14.78 5.86
CA GLY A 118 -0.70 -14.80 7.18
C GLY A 118 -1.70 -13.66 7.38
N VAL A 119 -1.53 -12.54 6.68
CA VAL A 119 -2.49 -11.42 6.70
C VAL A 119 -3.58 -11.53 5.62
N ALA A 120 -3.35 -12.30 4.56
CA ALA A 120 -4.29 -12.49 3.46
C ALA A 120 -5.72 -12.90 3.91
N PRO A 121 -5.91 -13.83 4.88
CA PRO A 121 -7.24 -14.16 5.38
C PRO A 121 -8.00 -12.98 6.00
N VAL A 122 -7.29 -12.05 6.65
CA VAL A 122 -7.90 -10.84 7.23
C VAL A 122 -8.40 -9.93 6.11
N ILE A 123 -7.60 -9.71 5.06
CA ILE A 123 -8.00 -8.90 3.92
C ILE A 123 -9.19 -9.54 3.19
N ASN A 124 -9.12 -10.86 2.94
CA ASN A 124 -10.21 -11.62 2.30
C ASN A 124 -11.53 -11.51 3.08
N LYS A 125 -11.47 -11.51 4.41
CA LYS A 125 -12.66 -11.38 5.25
C LYS A 125 -13.38 -10.04 5.06
N HIS A 126 -12.64 -8.95 4.79
CA HIS A 126 -13.20 -7.59 4.71
C HIS A 126 -13.46 -7.11 3.27
N LEU A 127 -12.70 -7.59 2.29
CA LEU A 127 -12.80 -7.17 0.88
C LEU A 127 -13.15 -8.31 -0.09
N GLY A 128 -13.35 -9.53 0.41
CA GLY A 128 -13.65 -10.73 -0.38
C GLY A 128 -12.43 -11.34 -1.08
N HIS A 129 -11.38 -10.55 -1.30
CA HIS A 129 -10.17 -10.96 -2.01
C HIS A 129 -8.94 -10.19 -1.51
N SER A 130 -7.78 -10.83 -1.64
CA SER A 130 -6.45 -10.26 -1.44
C SER A 130 -5.53 -10.77 -2.53
N GLN A 131 -4.57 -9.95 -2.92
CA GLN A 131 -3.57 -10.30 -3.92
C GLN A 131 -2.18 -10.24 -3.29
N ILE A 132 -1.57 -11.40 -3.10
CA ILE A 132 -0.14 -11.47 -2.75
C ILE A 132 0.66 -11.03 -3.97
N MET A 133 1.44 -9.96 -3.80
CA MET A 133 2.26 -9.34 -4.84
C MET A 133 3.76 -9.52 -4.57
N THR A 134 4.12 -10.50 -3.74
CA THR A 134 5.52 -10.82 -3.46
C THR A 134 6.28 -11.10 -4.76
N GLY A 135 7.36 -10.34 -5.00
CA GLY A 135 8.17 -10.42 -6.21
C GLY A 135 7.62 -9.70 -7.44
N ALA A 136 6.51 -8.96 -7.30
CA ALA A 136 5.95 -8.15 -8.39
C ALA A 136 6.96 -7.10 -8.92
N SER A 137 6.75 -6.62 -10.15
CA SER A 137 7.51 -5.50 -10.69
C SER A 137 7.06 -4.17 -10.06
N MET A 138 7.92 -3.15 -10.08
CA MET A 138 7.50 -1.79 -9.69
C MET A 138 6.30 -1.30 -10.51
N GLN A 139 6.25 -1.64 -11.80
CA GLN A 139 5.11 -1.30 -12.65
C GLN A 139 3.81 -1.92 -12.13
N ALA A 140 3.80 -3.19 -11.72
CA ALA A 140 2.60 -3.81 -11.16
C ALA A 140 2.17 -3.18 -9.83
N ILE A 141 3.12 -2.72 -9.00
CA ILE A 141 2.83 -1.95 -7.78
C ILE A 141 2.21 -0.59 -8.14
N GLN A 142 2.79 0.12 -9.11
CA GLN A 142 2.30 1.40 -9.60
C GLN A 142 0.92 1.27 -10.23
N ASP A 143 0.66 0.19 -10.98
CA ASP A 143 -0.65 -0.09 -11.58
C ASP A 143 -1.71 -0.31 -10.50
N LYS A 144 -1.40 -0.99 -9.39
CA LYS A 144 -2.33 -1.11 -8.26
C LYS A 144 -2.67 0.25 -7.65
N LEU A 145 -1.66 1.06 -7.40
CA LEU A 145 -1.83 2.41 -6.88
C LEU A 145 -2.66 3.25 -7.85
N LEU A 146 -2.34 3.25 -9.14
CA LEU A 146 -3.08 4.00 -10.17
C LEU A 146 -4.58 3.72 -10.14
N HIS A 147 -4.97 2.46 -9.88
CA HIS A 147 -6.36 2.02 -9.78
C HIS A 147 -6.98 2.17 -8.37
N GLY A 148 -6.31 2.84 -7.43
CA GLY A 148 -6.84 3.13 -6.10
C GLY A 148 -6.63 2.02 -5.07
N HIS A 149 -5.88 0.98 -5.41
CA HIS A 149 -5.56 -0.13 -4.51
C HIS A 149 -4.21 0.13 -3.84
N LEU A 150 -4.25 0.52 -2.56
CA LEU A 150 -3.02 0.67 -1.77
C LEU A 150 -2.29 -0.66 -1.63
N VAL A 151 -0.98 -0.60 -1.41
CA VAL A 151 -0.13 -1.80 -1.35
C VAL A 151 0.66 -1.81 -0.05
N VAL A 152 0.50 -2.85 0.75
CA VAL A 152 1.33 -3.08 1.94
C VAL A 152 2.60 -3.81 1.51
N VAL A 153 3.75 -3.34 1.99
CA VAL A 153 5.08 -3.87 1.63
C VAL A 153 5.96 -4.03 2.87
N TRP A 154 6.86 -5.01 2.83
CA TRP A 154 7.82 -5.28 3.91
C TRP A 154 9.22 -4.83 3.51
N LEU A 155 9.92 -4.15 4.40
CA LEU A 155 11.22 -3.53 4.19
C LEU A 155 12.21 -4.03 5.23
N ALA A 156 13.33 -4.60 4.79
CA ALA A 156 14.35 -5.09 5.70
C ALA A 156 15.28 -3.97 6.17
N ASN A 157 15.71 -4.02 7.45
CA ASN A 157 16.59 -3.03 8.07
C ASN A 157 16.06 -1.60 7.96
N TYR A 158 14.76 -1.41 8.19
CA TYR A 158 14.08 -0.12 8.07
C TYR A 158 13.53 0.32 9.42
N ASN A 159 13.68 1.61 9.74
CA ASN A 159 13.31 2.20 11.04
C ASN A 159 13.81 1.44 12.29
N GLY A 160 14.93 0.71 12.19
CA GLY A 160 15.51 -0.06 13.30
C GLY A 160 15.00 -1.50 13.43
N PHE A 161 14.09 -1.93 12.55
CA PHE A 161 13.55 -3.30 12.55
C PHE A 161 14.28 -4.17 11.52
N GLY A 162 14.41 -5.47 11.84
CA GLY A 162 14.88 -6.46 10.87
C GLY A 162 13.95 -6.58 9.65
N THR A 163 12.64 -6.45 9.88
CA THR A 163 11.59 -6.30 8.87
C THR A 163 10.55 -5.29 9.37
N HIS A 164 10.10 -4.38 8.51
CA HIS A 164 9.09 -3.36 8.82
C HIS A 164 8.05 -3.26 7.71
N SER A 165 6.78 -3.16 8.06
CA SER A 165 5.71 -2.99 7.07
C SER A 165 5.17 -1.57 7.01
N VAL A 166 5.01 -1.08 5.77
CA VAL A 166 4.43 0.22 5.45
C VAL A 166 3.35 0.09 4.36
N THR A 167 2.49 1.09 4.24
CA THR A 167 1.45 1.12 3.18
C THR A 167 1.84 2.12 2.10
N LEU A 168 2.18 1.66 0.90
CA LEU A 168 2.38 2.53 -0.26
C LEU A 168 1.07 3.22 -0.63
N THR A 169 1.14 4.54 -0.78
CA THR A 169 0.01 5.44 -1.07
C THR A 169 0.17 6.21 -2.36
N GLY A 170 1.26 6.03 -3.10
CA GLY A 170 1.43 6.72 -4.36
C GLY A 170 2.84 6.65 -4.91
N TYR A 171 3.01 7.22 -6.09
CA TYR A 171 4.30 7.39 -6.74
C TYR A 171 4.29 8.62 -7.64
N ASN A 172 5.45 9.23 -7.82
CA ASN A 172 5.68 10.29 -8.79
C ASN A 172 7.18 10.39 -9.08
N ASN A 173 7.59 10.46 -10.35
CA ASN A 173 8.97 10.75 -10.77
C ASN A 173 10.05 10.01 -9.97
N GLY A 174 9.95 8.67 -9.91
CA GLY A 174 10.94 7.83 -9.22
C GLY A 174 10.90 7.91 -7.68
N THR A 175 9.86 8.50 -7.10
CA THR A 175 9.59 8.55 -5.66
C THR A 175 8.33 7.76 -5.34
N LEU A 176 8.35 7.00 -4.24
CA LEU A 176 7.19 6.36 -3.64
C LEU A 176 6.75 7.15 -2.42
N TYR A 177 5.43 7.27 -2.24
CA TYR A 177 4.80 7.82 -1.04
C TYR A 177 4.20 6.67 -0.23
N TYR A 178 4.29 6.75 1.09
CA TYR A 178 3.77 5.72 1.97
C TYR A 178 3.35 6.28 3.33
N ASN A 179 2.45 5.57 3.99
CA ASN A 179 2.10 5.82 5.39
C ASN A 179 2.88 4.84 6.28
N ASN A 180 3.55 5.37 7.29
CA ASN A 180 4.40 4.61 8.21
C ASN A 180 3.72 4.40 9.56
N PRO A 181 3.35 3.15 9.93
CA PRO A 181 2.73 2.84 11.21
C PRO A 181 3.61 3.13 12.43
N TRP A 182 4.93 3.10 12.28
CA TRP A 182 5.87 3.28 13.39
C TRP A 182 6.07 4.76 13.71
N THR A 183 6.36 5.58 12.69
CA THR A 183 6.58 7.03 12.88
C THR A 183 5.29 7.83 12.93
N ALA A 184 4.15 7.20 12.60
CA ALA A 184 2.83 7.82 12.47
C ALA A 184 2.81 8.99 11.47
N ARG A 185 3.59 8.89 10.39
CA ARG A 185 3.74 9.94 9.38
C ARG A 185 3.44 9.45 7.97
N LYS A 186 3.08 10.40 7.11
CA LYS A 186 3.13 10.25 5.65
C LYS A 186 4.55 10.59 5.21
N GLU A 187 5.20 9.67 4.54
CA GLU A 187 6.62 9.74 4.20
C GLU A 187 6.84 9.42 2.72
N SER A 188 8.06 9.62 2.25
CA SER A 188 8.45 9.27 0.89
C SER A 188 9.86 8.68 0.85
N ILE A 189 10.13 7.93 -0.20
CA ILE A 189 11.42 7.29 -0.45
C ILE A 189 11.66 7.21 -1.95
N SER A 190 12.90 7.36 -2.41
CA SER A 190 13.20 7.09 -3.82
C SER A 190 13.00 5.60 -4.14
N VAL A 191 12.57 5.29 -5.36
CA VAL A 191 12.42 3.90 -5.83
C VAL A 191 13.71 3.10 -5.65
N ASN A 192 14.86 3.73 -5.91
CA ASN A 192 16.17 3.10 -5.71
C ASN A 192 16.41 2.73 -4.25
N ALA A 193 16.20 3.68 -3.32
CA ALA A 193 16.36 3.41 -1.90
C ALA A 193 15.36 2.36 -1.39
N PHE A 194 14.11 2.42 -1.86
CA PHE A 194 13.09 1.41 -1.56
C PHE A 194 13.57 -0.01 -1.94
N TYR A 195 14.11 -0.18 -3.14
CA TYR A 195 14.62 -1.47 -3.60
C TYR A 195 15.76 -2.02 -2.73
N THR A 196 16.58 -1.16 -2.11
CA THR A 196 17.65 -1.63 -1.21
C THR A 196 17.12 -2.39 0.02
N HIS A 197 15.92 -2.02 0.49
CA HIS A 197 15.26 -2.65 1.63
C HIS A 197 14.33 -3.78 1.17
N TRP A 198 13.54 -3.54 0.12
CA TRP A 198 12.56 -4.49 -0.38
C TRP A 198 13.21 -5.78 -0.93
N ASN A 199 14.35 -5.67 -1.63
CA ASN A 199 15.09 -6.83 -2.13
C ASN A 199 15.62 -7.72 -0.99
N LYS A 200 15.96 -7.12 0.15
CA LYS A 200 16.46 -7.82 1.34
C LYS A 200 15.33 -8.46 2.16
N ASP A 201 14.08 -8.08 1.92
CA ASP A 201 12.89 -8.68 2.55
C ASP A 201 12.07 -9.51 1.55
N ALA A 202 12.76 -10.25 0.66
CA ALA A 202 12.16 -11.13 -0.34
C ALA A 202 11.13 -10.46 -1.27
N ARG A 203 11.16 -9.13 -1.40
CA ARG A 203 10.22 -8.33 -2.18
C ARG A 203 8.75 -8.60 -1.82
N ARG A 204 8.45 -8.76 -0.53
CA ARG A 204 7.08 -9.03 -0.06
C ARG A 204 6.15 -7.84 -0.26
N ALA A 205 4.96 -8.11 -0.77
CA ALA A 205 3.90 -7.13 -0.96
C ALA A 205 2.53 -7.81 -0.96
N ILE A 206 1.49 -7.08 -0.55
CA ILE A 206 0.09 -7.51 -0.65
C ILE A 206 -0.83 -6.33 -0.92
N SER A 207 -1.87 -6.57 -1.71
CA SER A 207 -2.96 -5.63 -1.97
C SER A 207 -4.29 -6.40 -2.03
N TYR A 208 -5.33 -5.85 -2.66
CA TYR A 208 -6.64 -6.47 -2.86
C TYR A 208 -7.13 -6.30 -4.30
#